data_AF-A0A958H2B8-F1
#
_entry.id   AF-A0A958H2B8-F1
#
_cell.length_a   1.000
_cell.length_b   1.000
_cell.length_c   1.000
_cell.angle_alpha   90.00
_cell.angle_beta   90.00
_cell.angle_gamma   90.00
#
_symmetry.space_group_name_H-M   'P 1'
#
loop_
_entity.id
_entity.type
_entity.pdbx_description
1 polymer ?
#
loop_
_entity_poly.entity_id
_entity_poly.type
_entity_poly.pdbx_seq_one_letter_code
_entity_poly.pdbx_strand_id
1 'polypeptide(L)'
;MLLGAIRYKIWFDLWENKGRTLRVVAIIAIGAFAVGTVLGGKEFILKDMGRNWQASNPATIGLFVDPPVDDLMIDTLENLRGIDTVIGWQQKTIKWRPDADTPWEPAFLVALDDYQDQSIRKVILDSGDWPDRKLMGVQRGRDLGIGDQVEIDTGDKTYSIEFNGVLYNAAHPPPFVVPDPMFFTTRERFAQLTGEKNYGLVLATIPNYSQERVLAAADLIQHELEKQDVEVRAAIPAPGGFVTRTSHPDRFIAQDALDGVFLILTIMSVATFILGLFLVYNTINAVISQQINQIGIMKAIGASYGEIILVYMCIVFVYALLALLVAVPLGALGAHGL
;
A
#
# COMPACT_ATOMS: atom_id res chain seq x y z
N MET A 1 -0.49 29.80 46.23
CA MET A 1 -1.94 29.67 46.50
C MET A 1 -2.77 29.53 45.22
N LEU A 2 -2.56 30.35 44.17
CA LEU A 2 -3.34 30.29 42.92
C LEU A 2 -3.37 28.90 42.25
N LEU A 3 -2.24 28.21 42.10
CA LEU A 3 -2.19 26.87 41.48
C LEU A 3 -3.03 25.80 42.21
N GLY A 4 -3.15 25.89 43.55
CA GLY A 4 -3.96 24.95 44.33
C GLY A 4 -5.46 25.17 44.13
N ALA A 5 -5.88 26.44 44.10
CA ALA A 5 -7.26 26.82 43.84
C ALA A 5 -7.69 26.49 42.40
N ILE A 6 -6.80 26.69 41.41
CA ILE A 6 -7.03 26.32 40.01
C ILE A 6 -7.23 24.80 39.88
N ARG A 7 -6.37 23.99 40.51
CA ARG A 7 -6.50 22.52 40.48
C ARG A 7 -7.82 22.04 41.07
N TYR A 8 -8.22 22.57 42.22
CA TYR A 8 -9.48 22.19 42.87
C TYR A 8 -10.69 22.58 42.00
N LYS A 9 -10.69 23.79 41.44
CA LYS A 9 -11.75 24.25 40.54
C LYS A 9 -11.87 23.38 39.29
N ILE A 10 -10.75 23.07 38.63
CA ILE A 10 -10.73 22.20 37.45
C ILE A 10 -11.32 20.82 37.78
N TRP A 11 -10.87 20.21 38.87
CA TRP A 11 -11.35 18.88 39.25
C TRP A 11 -12.85 18.87 39.57
N PHE A 12 -13.33 19.91 40.27
CA PHE A 12 -14.74 20.10 40.56
C PHE A 12 -15.57 20.30 39.29
N ASP A 13 -15.17 21.21 38.39
CA ASP A 13 -15.89 21.52 37.14
C ASP A 13 -15.96 20.30 36.19
N LEU A 14 -14.93 19.45 36.18
CA LEU A 14 -14.89 18.21 35.41
C LEU A 14 -15.84 17.15 35.98
N TRP A 15 -15.90 17.03 37.30
CA TRP A 15 -16.64 15.98 38.00
C TRP A 15 -18.12 16.31 38.19
N GLU A 16 -18.45 17.58 38.34
CA GLU A 16 -19.84 18.05 38.49
C GLU A 16 -20.64 17.85 37.19
N ASN A 17 -19.98 17.98 36.02
CA ASN A 17 -20.62 17.89 34.71
C ASN A 17 -20.01 16.78 33.82
N LYS A 18 -20.00 15.55 34.32
CA LYS A 18 -19.41 14.37 33.64
C LYS A 18 -19.89 14.17 32.21
N GLY A 19 -21.18 14.37 31.95
CA GLY A 19 -21.75 14.22 30.60
C GLY A 19 -21.21 15.25 29.60
N ARG A 20 -20.94 16.49 30.05
CA ARG A 20 -20.34 17.53 29.22
C ARG A 20 -18.87 17.24 28.97
N THR A 21 -18.12 16.94 30.04
CA THR A 21 -16.70 16.55 29.98
C THR A 21 -16.49 15.40 28.99
N LEU A 22 -17.30 14.34 29.11
CA LEU A 22 -17.22 13.18 28.22
C LEU A 22 -17.45 13.55 26.75
N ARG A 23 -18.47 14.36 26.46
CA ARG A 23 -18.75 14.81 25.08
C ARG A 23 -17.57 15.59 24.50
N VAL A 24 -17.05 16.57 25.23
CA VAL A 24 -15.92 17.40 24.76
C VAL A 24 -14.68 16.55 24.53
N VAL A 25 -14.34 15.68 25.48
CA VAL A 25 -13.19 14.77 25.37
C VAL A 25 -13.38 13.82 24.18
N ALA A 26 -14.58 13.26 23.97
CA ALA A 26 -14.87 12.38 22.85
C ALA A 26 -14.71 13.09 21.49
N ILE A 27 -15.22 14.33 21.35
CA ILE A 27 -15.10 15.12 20.11
C ILE A 27 -13.63 15.39 19.78
N ILE A 28 -12.86 15.85 20.78
CA ILE A 28 -11.42 16.12 20.59
C ILE A 28 -10.69 14.81 20.27
N ALA A 29 -11.02 13.71 20.96
CA ALA A 29 -10.38 12.43 20.76
C ALA A 29 -10.64 11.88 19.35
N ILE A 30 -11.88 11.95 18.85
CA ILE A 30 -12.25 11.50 17.50
C ILE A 30 -11.52 12.34 16.43
N GLY A 31 -11.48 13.67 16.58
CA GLY A 31 -10.78 14.54 15.64
C GLY A 31 -9.28 14.29 15.61
N ALA A 32 -8.65 14.20 16.79
CA ALA A 32 -7.22 13.90 16.92
C ALA A 32 -6.88 12.49 16.41
N PHE A 33 -7.72 11.50 16.70
CA PHE A 33 -7.59 10.13 16.19
C PHE A 33 -7.68 10.11 14.67
N ALA A 34 -8.67 10.76 14.07
CA ALA A 34 -8.84 10.78 12.61
C ALA A 34 -7.62 11.41 11.90
N VAL A 35 -7.07 12.51 12.44
CA VAL A 35 -5.86 13.15 11.88
C VAL A 35 -4.64 12.27 12.07
N GLY A 36 -4.44 11.75 13.27
CA GLY A 36 -3.31 10.87 13.61
C GLY A 36 -3.29 9.60 12.76
N THR A 37 -4.44 8.94 12.60
CA THR A 37 -4.58 7.70 11.83
C THR A 37 -4.34 7.93 10.34
N VAL A 38 -4.86 9.02 9.75
CA VAL A 38 -4.63 9.30 8.32
C VAL A 38 -3.17 9.65 8.04
N LEU A 39 -2.56 10.52 8.83
CA LEU A 39 -1.16 10.93 8.63
C LEU A 39 -0.17 9.79 8.96
N GLY A 40 -0.40 9.09 10.08
CA GLY A 40 0.44 7.96 10.47
C GLY A 40 0.28 6.75 9.54
N GLY A 41 -0.95 6.46 9.12
CA GLY A 41 -1.25 5.38 8.18
C GLY A 41 -0.63 5.63 6.80
N LYS A 42 -0.66 6.89 6.30
CA LYS A 42 0.02 7.27 5.07
C LYS A 42 1.51 6.91 5.12
N GLU A 43 2.20 7.39 6.15
CA GLU A 43 3.65 7.19 6.28
C GLU A 43 3.99 5.71 6.42
N PHE A 44 3.24 4.97 7.25
CA PHE A 44 3.44 3.55 7.45
C PHE A 44 3.27 2.75 6.16
N ILE A 45 2.15 2.94 5.45
CA ILE A 45 1.82 2.19 4.24
C ILE A 45 2.80 2.53 3.10
N LEU A 46 3.05 3.81 2.82
CA LEU A 46 3.93 4.20 1.73
C LEU A 46 5.38 3.76 1.96
N LYS A 47 5.85 3.84 3.21
CA LYS A 47 7.20 3.40 3.56
C LYS A 47 7.36 1.89 3.48
N ASP A 48 6.38 1.13 3.97
CA ASP A 48 6.45 -0.33 3.91
C ASP A 48 6.32 -0.84 2.48
N MET A 49 5.38 -0.31 1.70
CA MET A 49 5.25 -0.63 0.28
C MET A 49 6.50 -0.24 -0.51
N GLY A 50 7.07 0.94 -0.27
CA GLY A 50 8.31 1.39 -0.90
C GLY A 50 9.48 0.46 -0.57
N ARG A 51 9.59 -0.01 0.68
CA ARG A 51 10.61 -0.97 1.10
C ARG A 51 10.45 -2.31 0.40
N ASN A 52 9.24 -2.87 0.35
CA ASN A 52 8.97 -4.14 -0.32
C ASN A 52 9.19 -4.04 -1.84
N TRP A 53 8.81 -2.90 -2.44
CA TRP A 53 9.07 -2.59 -3.85
C TRP A 53 10.58 -2.56 -4.14
N GLN A 54 11.37 -1.81 -3.35
CA GLN A 54 12.84 -1.79 -3.50
C GLN A 54 13.48 -3.18 -3.30
N ALA A 55 13.03 -3.92 -2.28
CA ALA A 55 13.53 -5.26 -2.00
C ALA A 55 13.29 -6.23 -3.16
N SER A 56 12.24 -6.00 -3.96
CA SER A 56 11.95 -6.79 -5.17
C SER A 56 12.89 -6.51 -6.34
N ASN A 57 13.80 -5.53 -6.25
CA ASN A 57 14.60 -5.02 -7.37
C ASN A 57 13.75 -4.78 -8.64
N PRO A 58 12.94 -3.71 -8.65
CA PRO A 58 11.94 -3.50 -9.68
C PRO A 58 12.59 -3.21 -11.04
N ALA A 59 12.00 -3.77 -12.10
CA ALA A 59 12.43 -3.48 -13.46
C ALA A 59 12.19 -2.00 -13.80
N THR A 60 13.22 -1.31 -14.30
CA THR A 60 13.09 0.07 -14.81
C THR A 60 12.63 0.11 -16.26
N ILE A 61 12.79 -0.99 -16.98
CA ILE A 61 12.36 -1.17 -18.37
C ILE A 61 11.53 -2.45 -18.45
N GLY A 62 10.41 -2.40 -19.18
CA GLY A 62 9.54 -3.56 -19.38
C GLY A 62 8.84 -3.51 -20.73
N LEU A 63 9.04 -4.56 -21.52
CA LEU A 63 8.63 -4.64 -22.91
C LEU A 63 7.94 -5.96 -23.20
N PHE A 64 6.70 -5.92 -23.68
CA PHE A 64 6.03 -7.07 -24.26
C PHE A 64 6.61 -7.29 -25.65
N VAL A 65 6.88 -8.55 -25.97
CA VAL A 65 7.52 -8.95 -27.22
C VAL A 65 6.69 -10.00 -27.95
N ASP A 66 6.57 -9.85 -29.26
CA ASP A 66 5.88 -10.80 -30.14
C ASP A 66 6.63 -10.93 -31.47
N PRO A 67 7.12 -12.12 -31.87
CA PRO A 67 7.01 -13.40 -31.16
C PRO A 67 7.81 -13.43 -29.83
N PRO A 68 7.45 -14.34 -28.90
CA PRO A 68 8.21 -14.55 -27.67
C PRO A 68 9.68 -14.92 -27.93
N VAL A 69 10.59 -14.30 -27.18
CA VAL A 69 12.05 -14.42 -27.37
C VAL A 69 12.64 -15.59 -26.57
N ASP A 70 13.76 -16.15 -27.04
CA ASP A 70 14.47 -17.24 -26.38
C ASP A 70 15.59 -16.74 -25.46
N ASP A 71 16.26 -17.67 -24.77
CA ASP A 71 17.37 -17.38 -23.86
C ASP A 71 18.55 -16.69 -24.58
N LEU A 72 18.83 -17.06 -25.84
CA LEU A 72 19.92 -16.47 -26.63
C LEU A 72 19.70 -14.97 -26.88
N MET A 73 18.45 -14.56 -27.13
CA MET A 73 18.12 -13.16 -27.29
C MET A 73 18.25 -12.40 -25.96
N ILE A 74 17.86 -13.00 -24.84
CA ILE A 74 18.07 -12.40 -23.51
C ILE A 74 19.57 -12.16 -23.24
N ASP A 75 20.42 -13.16 -23.50
CA ASP A 75 21.88 -13.03 -23.37
C ASP A 75 22.44 -11.93 -24.27
N THR A 76 21.91 -11.80 -25.49
CA THR A 76 22.32 -10.74 -26.44
C THR A 76 21.99 -9.36 -25.90
N LEU A 77 20.79 -9.19 -25.35
CA LEU A 77 20.33 -7.94 -24.75
C LEU A 77 21.11 -7.58 -23.48
N GLU A 78 21.45 -8.57 -22.65
CA GLU A 78 22.22 -8.34 -21.42
C GLU A 78 23.64 -7.82 -21.71
N ASN A 79 24.22 -8.20 -22.84
CA ASN A 79 25.54 -7.72 -23.27
C ASN A 79 25.54 -6.31 -23.87
N LEU A 80 24.39 -5.64 -23.99
CA LEU A 80 24.33 -4.27 -24.50
C LEU A 80 24.94 -3.27 -23.52
N ARG A 81 25.71 -2.33 -24.06
CA ARG A 81 26.39 -1.31 -23.25
C ARG A 81 25.38 -0.41 -22.53
N GLY A 82 25.54 -0.30 -21.21
CA GLY A 82 24.72 0.58 -20.36
C GLY A 82 23.50 -0.08 -19.75
N ILE A 83 23.37 -1.39 -19.93
CA ILE A 83 22.37 -2.24 -19.26
C ILE A 83 23.08 -2.99 -18.11
N ASP A 84 22.39 -3.13 -16.97
CA ASP A 84 22.91 -3.84 -15.79
C ASP A 84 22.50 -5.31 -15.80
N THR A 85 21.20 -5.55 -16.01
CA THR A 85 20.62 -6.89 -16.03
C THR A 85 19.40 -6.91 -16.95
N VAL A 86 19.25 -7.99 -17.71
CA VAL A 86 18.06 -8.28 -18.52
C VAL A 86 17.56 -9.66 -18.16
N ILE A 87 16.25 -9.80 -17.96
CA ILE A 87 15.61 -11.10 -17.78
C ILE A 87 14.44 -11.27 -18.75
N GLY A 88 14.25 -12.51 -19.18
CA GLY A 88 13.00 -12.96 -19.76
C GLY A 88 12.00 -13.29 -18.65
N TRP A 89 10.78 -12.78 -18.76
CA TRP A 89 9.70 -13.07 -17.83
C TRP A 89 8.60 -13.86 -18.54
N GLN A 90 8.34 -15.07 -18.06
CA GLN A 90 7.38 -15.97 -18.68
C GLN A 90 6.05 -15.89 -17.94
N GLN A 91 5.02 -15.42 -18.65
CA GLN A 91 3.68 -15.24 -18.11
C GLN A 91 2.64 -15.48 -19.20
N LYS A 92 1.55 -16.15 -18.84
CA LYS A 92 0.38 -16.37 -19.70
C LYS A 92 -0.90 -16.19 -18.91
N THR A 93 -1.91 -15.62 -19.55
CA THR A 93 -3.28 -15.63 -19.01
C THR A 93 -3.90 -16.99 -19.32
N ILE A 94 -4.32 -17.68 -18.27
CA ILE A 94 -5.01 -18.96 -18.30
C ILE A 94 -6.41 -18.80 -17.73
N LYS A 95 -7.20 -19.87 -17.72
CA LYS A 95 -8.46 -19.92 -16.96
C LYS A 95 -8.27 -20.78 -15.71
N TRP A 96 -9.01 -20.48 -14.67
CA TRP A 96 -9.02 -21.23 -13.43
C TRP A 96 -10.45 -21.33 -12.87
N ARG A 97 -10.67 -22.32 -12.00
CA ARG A 97 -11.87 -22.42 -11.15
C ARG A 97 -11.54 -23.20 -9.87
N PRO A 98 -12.16 -22.86 -8.73
CA PRO A 98 -11.92 -23.60 -7.49
C PRO A 98 -12.55 -25.00 -7.50
N ASP A 99 -13.67 -25.19 -8.18
CA ASP A 99 -14.39 -26.46 -8.24
C ASP A 99 -15.06 -26.66 -9.60
N ALA A 100 -15.58 -27.87 -9.85
CA ALA A 100 -16.16 -28.20 -11.15
C ALA A 100 -17.49 -27.48 -11.46
N ASP A 101 -18.16 -26.94 -10.44
CA ASP A 101 -19.46 -26.30 -10.54
C ASP A 101 -19.36 -24.77 -10.70
N THR A 102 -18.17 -24.22 -10.49
CA THR A 102 -17.87 -22.79 -10.66
C THR A 102 -17.50 -22.45 -12.12
N PRO A 103 -17.91 -21.26 -12.60
CA PRO A 103 -17.55 -20.80 -13.93
C PRO A 103 -16.04 -20.53 -14.02
N TRP A 104 -15.49 -20.72 -15.21
CA TRP A 104 -14.10 -20.38 -15.49
C TRP A 104 -13.87 -18.88 -15.40
N GLU A 105 -12.86 -18.50 -14.63
CA GLU A 105 -12.37 -17.13 -14.49
C GLU A 105 -10.94 -17.03 -15.03
N PRO A 106 -10.48 -15.84 -15.46
CA PRO A 106 -9.08 -15.65 -15.84
C PRO A 106 -8.13 -15.73 -14.64
N ALA A 107 -6.91 -16.19 -14.88
CA ALA A 107 -5.80 -16.21 -13.93
C ALA A 107 -4.47 -15.97 -14.66
N PHE A 108 -3.46 -15.50 -13.94
CA PHE A 108 -2.09 -15.40 -14.44
C PHE A 108 -1.29 -16.63 -14.03
N LEU A 109 -0.72 -17.32 -15.00
CA LEU A 109 0.30 -18.32 -14.78
C LEU A 109 1.66 -17.67 -15.03
N VAL A 110 2.54 -17.71 -14.05
CA VAL A 110 3.89 -17.13 -14.12
C VAL A 110 4.92 -18.23 -13.85
N ALA A 111 6.03 -18.19 -14.59
CA ALA A 111 7.12 -19.12 -14.42
C ALA A 111 8.46 -18.44 -14.17
N LEU A 112 9.23 -19.04 -13.26
CA LEU A 112 10.61 -18.67 -12.96
C LEU A 112 11.50 -19.92 -13.10
N ASP A 113 12.78 -19.71 -13.41
CA ASP A 113 13.78 -20.80 -13.47
C ASP A 113 14.19 -21.24 -12.06
N ASP A 114 14.65 -20.28 -11.25
CA ASP A 114 15.07 -20.51 -9.88
C ASP A 114 14.47 -19.42 -8.97
N TYR A 115 13.74 -19.86 -7.95
CA TYR A 115 13.17 -18.97 -6.93
C TYR A 115 14.20 -18.51 -5.90
N GLN A 116 15.36 -19.17 -5.81
CA GLN A 116 16.43 -18.82 -4.88
C GLN A 116 17.43 -17.84 -5.49
N ASP A 117 17.57 -17.83 -6.82
CA ASP A 117 18.46 -16.93 -7.55
C ASP A 117 17.66 -16.00 -8.48
N GLN A 118 17.25 -14.85 -7.94
CA GLN A 118 16.42 -13.88 -8.63
C GLN A 118 17.11 -12.52 -8.69
N SER A 119 17.26 -11.99 -9.90
CA SER A 119 17.88 -10.68 -10.12
C SER A 119 16.88 -9.54 -10.10
N ILE A 120 15.82 -9.58 -10.93
CA ILE A 120 14.82 -8.52 -11.11
C ILE A 120 13.42 -9.06 -10.75
N ARG A 121 12.54 -8.22 -10.20
CA ARG A 121 11.15 -8.57 -9.85
C ARG A 121 11.10 -9.82 -8.97
N LYS A 122 11.85 -9.78 -7.87
CA LYS A 122 11.98 -10.89 -6.94
C LYS A 122 10.64 -11.22 -6.30
N VAL A 123 10.26 -12.49 -6.41
CA VAL A 123 9.13 -13.09 -5.72
C VAL A 123 9.61 -13.58 -4.36
N ILE A 124 8.83 -13.31 -3.32
CA ILE A 124 9.13 -13.68 -1.93
C ILE A 124 8.25 -14.87 -1.53
N LEU A 125 8.80 -15.83 -0.79
CA LEU A 125 8.04 -16.91 -0.18
C LEU A 125 7.53 -16.45 1.19
N ASP A 126 6.21 -16.30 1.33
CA ASP A 126 5.58 -15.90 2.59
C ASP A 126 5.38 -17.12 3.51
N SER A 127 4.97 -18.27 2.96
CA SER A 127 4.78 -19.52 3.70
C SER A 127 4.84 -20.76 2.81
N GLY A 128 5.13 -21.92 3.39
CA GLY A 128 5.22 -23.19 2.68
C GLY A 128 6.55 -23.38 1.98
N ASP A 129 6.51 -23.96 0.78
CA ASP A 129 7.67 -24.26 -0.05
C ASP A 129 7.60 -23.58 -1.42
N TRP A 130 8.75 -23.42 -2.08
CA TRP A 130 8.79 -22.93 -3.46
C TRP A 130 8.09 -23.90 -4.42
N PRO A 131 7.53 -23.40 -5.53
CA PRO A 131 6.95 -24.24 -6.58
C PRO A 131 7.98 -25.23 -7.13
N ASP A 132 7.55 -26.44 -7.46
CA ASP A 132 8.40 -27.48 -8.01
C ASP A 132 7.80 -28.08 -9.31
N ARG A 133 8.20 -29.31 -9.66
CA ARG A 133 7.68 -30.00 -10.85
C ARG A 133 6.24 -30.50 -10.70
N LYS A 134 5.69 -30.58 -9.49
CA LYS A 134 4.38 -31.17 -9.16
C LYS A 134 3.42 -30.16 -8.54
N LEU A 135 3.92 -29.31 -7.67
CA LEU A 135 3.17 -28.37 -6.86
C LEU A 135 3.44 -26.94 -7.32
N MET A 136 2.44 -26.10 -7.15
CA MET A 136 2.48 -24.70 -7.57
C MET A 136 2.38 -23.76 -6.38
N GLY A 137 2.77 -22.51 -6.61
CA GLY A 137 2.60 -21.43 -5.65
C GLY A 137 1.39 -20.59 -5.99
N VAL A 138 0.82 -19.92 -4.98
CA VAL A 138 -0.26 -18.95 -5.15
C VAL A 138 0.15 -17.59 -4.59
N GLN A 139 -0.24 -16.52 -5.28
CA GLN A 139 -0.03 -15.15 -4.81
C GLN A 139 -0.84 -14.87 -3.53
N ARG A 140 -0.23 -14.19 -2.57
CA ARG A 140 -0.89 -13.68 -1.37
C ARG A 140 -2.08 -12.79 -1.74
N GLY A 141 -3.16 -12.92 -0.97
CA GLY A 141 -4.27 -11.96 -0.96
C GLY A 141 -5.60 -12.51 -1.49
N ARG A 142 -5.69 -13.82 -1.71
CA ARG A 142 -6.95 -14.55 -1.87
C ARG A 142 -7.14 -15.56 -0.74
N ASP A 143 -8.38 -16.02 -0.59
CA ASP A 143 -8.76 -17.18 0.24
C ASP A 143 -8.29 -18.51 -0.39
N LEU A 144 -7.08 -18.52 -0.96
CA LEU A 144 -6.39 -19.68 -1.50
C LEU A 144 -5.04 -19.81 -0.78
N GLY A 145 -4.72 -21.02 -0.35
CA GLY A 145 -3.52 -21.31 0.41
C GLY A 145 -2.98 -22.71 0.17
N ILE A 146 -2.09 -23.12 1.06
CA ILE A 146 -1.41 -24.41 1.00
C ILE A 146 -2.43 -25.54 1.20
N GLY A 147 -2.39 -26.54 0.32
CA GLY A 147 -3.27 -27.70 0.34
C GLY A 147 -4.59 -27.51 -0.42
N ASP A 148 -4.91 -26.29 -0.84
CA ASP A 148 -6.06 -26.06 -1.72
C ASP A 148 -5.80 -26.66 -3.11
N GLN A 149 -6.85 -27.24 -3.69
CA GLN A 149 -6.82 -27.77 -5.04
C GLN A 149 -7.74 -26.94 -5.93
N VAL A 150 -7.24 -26.58 -7.11
CA VAL A 150 -7.98 -25.83 -8.13
C VAL A 150 -7.82 -26.49 -9.48
N GLU A 151 -8.73 -26.20 -10.39
CA GLU A 151 -8.56 -26.57 -11.79
C GLU A 151 -8.07 -25.38 -12.61
N ILE A 152 -7.11 -25.63 -13.49
CA ILE A 152 -6.64 -24.66 -14.49
C ILE A 152 -6.87 -25.20 -15.90
N ASP A 153 -7.21 -24.30 -16.82
CA ASP A 153 -7.30 -24.57 -18.25
C ASP A 153 -6.30 -23.66 -18.98
N THR A 154 -5.33 -24.29 -19.63
CA THR A 154 -4.24 -23.61 -20.35
C THR A 154 -4.55 -23.41 -21.84
N GLY A 155 -5.75 -23.77 -22.28
CA GLY A 155 -6.25 -23.68 -23.65
C GLY A 155 -6.38 -25.05 -24.32
N ASP A 156 -5.43 -25.95 -24.08
CA ASP A 156 -5.41 -27.29 -24.68
C ASP A 156 -5.99 -28.36 -23.75
N LYS A 157 -5.74 -28.22 -22.45
CA LYS A 157 -6.04 -29.22 -21.43
C LYS A 157 -6.37 -28.57 -20.09
N THR A 158 -7.24 -29.25 -19.36
CA THR A 158 -7.51 -28.96 -17.96
C THR A 158 -6.58 -29.78 -17.05
N TYR A 159 -6.05 -29.14 -16.01
CA TYR A 159 -5.19 -29.74 -15.00
C TYR A 159 -5.74 -29.44 -13.61
N SER A 160 -5.70 -30.42 -12.71
CA SER A 160 -5.90 -30.20 -11.28
C SER A 160 -4.56 -29.89 -10.63
N ILE A 161 -4.51 -28.79 -9.89
CA ILE A 161 -3.29 -28.22 -9.31
C ILE A 161 -3.48 -28.11 -7.80
N GLU A 162 -2.44 -28.45 -7.07
CA GLU A 162 -2.35 -28.25 -5.62
C GLU A 162 -1.27 -27.23 -5.30
N PHE A 163 -1.55 -26.37 -4.31
CA PHE A 163 -0.60 -25.36 -3.87
C PHE A 163 0.22 -25.81 -2.67
N ASN A 164 1.55 -25.60 -2.71
CA ASN A 164 2.47 -25.90 -1.61
C ASN A 164 3.07 -24.66 -0.95
N GLY A 165 2.86 -23.48 -1.52
CA GLY A 165 3.40 -22.23 -0.99
C GLY A 165 2.56 -21.02 -1.33
N VAL A 166 2.60 -20.04 -0.43
CA VAL A 166 2.07 -18.70 -0.66
C VAL A 166 3.24 -17.77 -0.95
N LEU A 167 3.18 -17.11 -2.10
CA LEU A 167 4.23 -16.25 -2.62
C LEU A 167 3.74 -14.81 -2.74
N TYR A 168 4.67 -13.88 -2.78
CA TYR A 168 4.40 -12.46 -2.93
C TYR A 168 5.28 -11.82 -4.00
N ASN A 169 4.65 -11.39 -5.09
CA ASN A 169 5.24 -10.52 -6.11
C ASN A 169 4.81 -9.07 -5.89
N ALA A 170 5.74 -8.20 -5.50
CA ALA A 170 5.48 -6.78 -5.25
C ALA A 170 5.10 -5.98 -6.52
N ALA A 171 5.43 -6.49 -7.71
CA ALA A 171 5.09 -5.87 -8.98
C ALA A 171 3.72 -6.29 -9.53
N HIS A 172 3.08 -7.29 -8.92
CA HIS A 172 1.70 -7.58 -9.20
C HIS A 172 0.81 -6.57 -8.47
N PRO A 173 -0.13 -5.89 -9.17
CA PRO A 173 -1.08 -5.01 -8.50
C PRO A 173 -1.86 -5.73 -7.40
N PRO A 174 -2.31 -5.02 -6.35
CA PRO A 174 -3.14 -5.63 -5.32
C PRO A 174 -4.45 -6.24 -5.86
N PRO A 175 -5.04 -7.24 -5.16
CA PRO A 175 -6.25 -7.93 -5.62
C PRO A 175 -7.46 -7.03 -5.87
N PHE A 176 -7.57 -5.88 -5.18
CA PHE A 176 -8.66 -4.93 -5.42
C PHE A 176 -8.50 -4.13 -6.72
N VAL A 177 -7.30 -4.14 -7.33
CA VAL A 177 -7.00 -3.53 -8.64
C VAL A 177 -7.07 -4.58 -9.75
N VAL A 178 -6.41 -5.72 -9.53
CA VAL A 178 -6.39 -6.86 -10.46
C VAL A 178 -6.92 -8.07 -9.69
N PRO A 179 -8.20 -8.46 -9.89
CA PRO A 179 -8.85 -9.51 -9.08
C PRO A 179 -8.46 -10.93 -9.50
N ASP A 180 -7.86 -11.07 -10.67
CA ASP A 180 -7.44 -12.35 -11.24
C ASP A 180 -6.25 -12.89 -10.43
N PRO A 181 -6.28 -14.17 -9.99
CA PRO A 181 -5.22 -14.71 -9.16
C PRO A 181 -3.95 -14.90 -9.99
N MET A 182 -2.81 -14.89 -9.31
CA MET A 182 -1.52 -15.23 -9.90
C MET A 182 -1.01 -16.53 -9.29
N PHE A 183 -0.70 -17.49 -10.15
CA PHE A 183 -0.11 -18.78 -9.81
C PHE A 183 1.33 -18.85 -10.32
N PHE A 184 2.17 -19.52 -9.53
CA PHE A 184 3.61 -19.62 -9.75
C PHE A 184 4.00 -21.08 -10.02
N THR A 185 4.88 -21.29 -10.98
CA THR A 185 5.40 -22.61 -11.34
C THR A 185 6.83 -22.51 -11.87
N THR A 186 7.49 -23.65 -12.05
CA THR A 186 8.80 -23.71 -12.71
C THR A 186 8.68 -23.55 -14.22
N ARG A 187 9.69 -23.02 -14.91
CA ARG A 187 9.70 -22.93 -16.39
C ARG A 187 9.51 -24.27 -17.09
N GLU A 188 10.11 -25.33 -16.55
CA GLU A 188 9.91 -26.70 -17.05
C GLU A 188 8.42 -27.10 -17.03
N ARG A 189 7.74 -26.91 -15.89
CA ARG A 189 6.33 -27.24 -15.75
C ARG A 189 5.44 -26.30 -16.55
N PHE A 190 5.77 -25.02 -16.65
CA PHE A 190 5.04 -24.09 -17.52
C PHE A 190 5.03 -24.57 -18.97
N ALA A 191 6.19 -24.95 -19.51
CA ALA A 191 6.28 -25.48 -20.87
C ALA A 191 5.48 -26.78 -21.06
N GLN A 192 5.41 -27.64 -20.04
CA GLN A 192 4.56 -28.84 -20.07
C GLN A 192 3.06 -28.50 -20.07
N LEU A 193 2.67 -27.46 -19.32
CA LEU A 193 1.28 -27.04 -19.16
C LEU A 193 0.75 -26.26 -20.37
N THR A 194 1.57 -25.38 -20.96
CA THR A 194 1.15 -24.40 -21.97
C THR A 194 1.72 -24.65 -23.36
N GLY A 195 2.74 -25.49 -23.49
CA GLY A 195 3.51 -25.68 -24.72
C GLY A 195 4.51 -24.56 -25.04
N GLU A 196 4.56 -23.50 -24.23
CA GLU A 196 5.41 -22.32 -24.47
C GLU A 196 6.70 -22.38 -23.65
N LYS A 197 7.84 -22.07 -24.29
CA LYS A 197 9.17 -22.08 -23.66
C LYS A 197 9.83 -20.69 -23.60
N ASN A 198 9.39 -19.80 -24.47
CA ASN A 198 9.98 -18.50 -24.72
C ASN A 198 9.32 -17.43 -23.85
N TYR A 199 9.95 -16.26 -23.79
CA TYR A 199 9.55 -15.14 -22.96
C TYR A 199 8.70 -14.14 -23.74
N GLY A 200 7.47 -13.91 -23.28
CA GLY A 200 6.60 -12.86 -23.82
C GLY A 200 6.86 -11.47 -23.25
N LEU A 201 7.74 -11.37 -22.23
CA LEU A 201 8.09 -10.12 -21.56
C LEU A 201 9.59 -10.05 -21.35
N VAL A 202 10.20 -8.93 -21.72
CA VAL A 202 11.60 -8.60 -21.44
C VAL A 202 11.62 -7.51 -20.37
N LEU A 203 12.36 -7.75 -19.30
CA LEU A 203 12.53 -6.81 -18.19
C LEU A 203 14.01 -6.46 -18.05
N ALA A 204 14.31 -5.18 -17.80
CA ALA A 204 15.68 -4.76 -17.63
C ALA A 204 15.85 -3.67 -16.57
N THR A 205 17.07 -3.59 -16.04
CA THR A 205 17.54 -2.53 -15.16
C THR A 205 18.81 -1.91 -15.70
N ILE A 206 19.09 -0.67 -15.32
CA ILE A 206 20.30 0.05 -15.71
C ILE A 206 21.10 0.47 -14.47
N PRO A 207 22.42 0.63 -14.58
CA PRO A 207 23.21 1.16 -13.48
C PRO A 207 22.97 2.67 -13.34
N ASN A 208 22.92 3.16 -12.10
CA ASN A 208 22.79 4.59 -11.78
C ASN A 208 21.61 5.25 -12.52
N TYR A 209 20.38 4.96 -12.12
CA TYR A 209 19.17 5.47 -12.78
C TYR A 209 19.23 6.97 -13.16
N SER A 210 18.90 7.29 -14.41
CA SER A 210 18.37 8.60 -14.82
C SER A 210 17.35 8.40 -15.91
N GLN A 211 16.31 9.25 -15.94
CA GLN A 211 15.20 9.10 -16.89
C GLN A 211 15.70 9.05 -18.35
N GLU A 212 16.64 9.92 -18.71
CA GLU A 212 17.25 9.94 -20.05
C GLU A 212 17.99 8.64 -20.39
N ARG A 213 18.74 8.08 -19.43
CA ARG A 213 19.49 6.82 -19.65
C ARG A 213 18.57 5.61 -19.73
N VAL A 214 17.50 5.56 -18.94
CA VAL A 214 16.52 4.47 -19.02
C VAL A 214 15.79 4.51 -20.35
N LEU A 215 15.42 5.69 -20.84
CA LEU A 215 14.81 5.84 -22.16
C LEU A 215 15.78 5.41 -23.27
N ALA A 216 17.02 5.88 -23.23
CA ALA A 216 18.04 5.48 -24.20
C ALA A 216 18.30 3.97 -24.19
N ALA A 217 18.39 3.35 -23.01
CA ALA A 217 18.54 1.90 -22.88
C ALA A 217 17.31 1.14 -23.39
N ALA A 218 16.09 1.62 -23.08
CA ALA A 218 14.87 1.02 -23.59
C ALA A 218 14.79 1.09 -25.12
N ASP A 219 15.25 2.20 -25.72
CA ASP A 219 15.32 2.39 -27.18
C ASP A 219 16.36 1.46 -27.81
N LEU A 220 17.52 1.26 -27.17
CA LEU A 220 18.51 0.29 -27.61
C LEU A 220 17.97 -1.14 -27.59
N ILE A 221 17.34 -1.57 -26.49
CA ILE A 221 16.73 -2.91 -26.37
C ILE A 221 15.65 -3.10 -27.45
N GLN A 222 14.76 -2.11 -27.60
CA GLN A 222 13.71 -2.16 -28.62
C GLN A 222 14.30 -2.27 -30.02
N HIS A 223 15.32 -1.47 -30.34
CA HIS A 223 15.95 -1.50 -31.65
C HIS A 223 16.60 -2.85 -31.97
N GLU A 224 17.26 -3.49 -31.00
CA GLU A 224 17.83 -4.83 -31.20
C GLU A 224 16.75 -5.92 -31.36
N LEU A 225 15.63 -5.80 -30.66
CA LEU A 225 14.47 -6.70 -30.84
C LEU A 225 13.86 -6.54 -32.24
N GLU A 226 13.62 -5.30 -32.68
CA GLU A 226 13.03 -5.01 -33.98
C GLU A 226 13.92 -5.46 -35.16
N LYS A 227 15.25 -5.49 -35.01
CA LYS A 227 16.17 -6.06 -36.02
C LYS A 227 15.96 -7.54 -36.27
N GLN A 228 15.40 -8.26 -35.30
CA GLN A 228 15.06 -9.68 -35.40
C GLN A 228 13.58 -9.88 -35.74
N ASP A 229 12.92 -8.86 -36.29
CA ASP A 229 11.49 -8.86 -36.62
C ASP A 229 10.57 -9.14 -35.39
N VAL A 230 11.00 -8.73 -34.19
CA VAL A 230 10.20 -8.82 -32.96
C VAL A 230 9.48 -7.49 -32.71
N GLU A 231 8.15 -7.55 -32.67
CA GLU A 231 7.32 -6.41 -32.30
C GLU A 231 7.41 -6.12 -30.80
N VAL A 232 7.56 -4.85 -30.46
CA VAL A 232 7.76 -4.39 -29.08
C VAL A 232 6.63 -3.48 -28.63
N ARG A 233 6.05 -3.77 -27.45
CA ARG A 233 5.02 -2.95 -26.80
C ARG A 233 5.39 -2.63 -25.36
N ALA A 234 4.88 -1.50 -24.87
CA ALA A 234 5.03 -1.10 -23.47
C ALA A 234 4.39 -2.13 -22.51
N ALA A 235 5.08 -2.48 -21.42
CA ALA A 235 4.59 -3.51 -20.49
C ALA A 235 4.56 -3.14 -19.01
N ILE A 236 5.11 -1.99 -18.62
CA ILE A 236 5.02 -1.55 -17.23
C ILE A 236 3.67 -0.84 -17.04
N PRO A 237 2.78 -1.31 -16.14
CA PRO A 237 1.53 -0.59 -15.88
C PRO A 237 1.79 0.81 -15.33
N ALA A 238 0.91 1.75 -15.72
CA ALA A 238 0.95 3.14 -15.31
C ALA A 238 -0.44 3.60 -14.83
N PRO A 239 -0.53 4.70 -14.05
CA PRO A 239 -1.81 5.23 -13.58
C PRO A 239 -2.80 5.45 -14.71
N GLY A 240 -4.09 5.13 -14.49
CA GLY A 240 -5.15 5.32 -15.49
C GLY A 240 -5.35 4.17 -16.48
N GLY A 241 -4.74 3.00 -16.24
CA GLY A 241 -4.86 1.83 -17.12
C GLY A 241 -3.95 1.89 -18.35
N PHE A 242 -3.01 2.84 -18.37
CA PHE A 242 -2.00 2.94 -19.42
C PHE A 242 -0.82 1.99 -19.14
N VAL A 243 -0.01 1.78 -20.17
CA VAL A 243 1.28 1.07 -20.07
C VAL A 243 2.39 1.97 -20.58
N THR A 244 3.55 1.87 -19.95
CA THR A 244 4.78 2.57 -20.31
C THR A 244 5.92 1.57 -20.50
N ARG A 245 6.95 1.96 -21.25
CA ARG A 245 8.18 1.18 -21.45
C ARG A 245 9.12 1.28 -20.26
N THR A 246 9.00 2.35 -19.48
CA THR A 246 9.96 2.71 -18.42
C THR A 246 9.26 3.12 -17.13
N SER A 247 9.90 2.83 -16.00
CA SER A 247 9.42 3.17 -14.66
C SER A 247 10.54 3.75 -13.82
N HIS A 248 10.16 4.45 -12.74
CA HIS A 248 11.12 4.93 -11.75
C HIS A 248 11.34 3.82 -10.71
N PRO A 249 12.59 3.42 -10.41
CA PRO A 249 12.86 2.33 -9.48
C PRO A 249 12.31 2.63 -8.10
N ASP A 250 12.46 3.86 -7.60
CA ASP A 250 11.96 4.26 -6.27
C ASP A 250 10.44 4.49 -6.17
N ARG A 251 9.68 4.39 -7.27
CA ARG A 251 8.24 4.62 -7.24
C ARG A 251 7.46 3.35 -7.47
N PHE A 252 6.66 2.99 -6.47
CA PHE A 252 5.71 1.88 -6.59
C PHE A 252 4.61 2.22 -7.59
N ILE A 253 4.10 1.20 -8.29
CA ILE A 253 3.18 1.35 -9.43
C ILE A 253 1.89 2.09 -9.12
N ALA A 254 1.37 1.97 -7.90
CA ALA A 254 0.16 2.66 -7.45
C ALA A 254 0.45 3.81 -6.47
N GLN A 255 1.70 4.27 -6.37
CA GLN A 255 2.09 5.33 -5.45
C GLN A 255 1.32 6.63 -5.72
N ASP A 256 1.22 7.06 -6.98
CA ASP A 256 0.50 8.29 -7.33
C ASP A 256 -1.00 8.19 -7.02
N ALA A 257 -1.59 7.01 -7.21
CA ALA A 257 -2.99 6.75 -6.87
C ALA A 257 -3.22 6.78 -5.34
N LEU A 258 -2.33 6.13 -4.57
CA LEU A 258 -2.36 6.16 -3.11
C LEU A 258 -2.15 7.58 -2.56
N ASP A 259 -1.23 8.35 -3.15
CA ASP A 259 -1.01 9.74 -2.78
C ASP A 259 -2.27 10.59 -2.99
N GLY A 260 -3.00 10.37 -4.11
CA GLY A 260 -4.30 11.00 -4.35
C GLY A 260 -5.36 10.62 -3.32
N VAL A 261 -5.48 9.35 -2.98
CA VAL A 261 -6.41 8.87 -1.92
C VAL A 261 -6.05 9.49 -0.58
N PHE A 262 -4.78 9.46 -0.18
CA PHE A 262 -4.33 10.05 1.07
C PHE A 262 -4.48 11.58 1.10
N LEU A 263 -4.38 12.27 -0.04
CA LEU A 263 -4.66 13.70 -0.13
C LEU A 263 -6.12 13.98 0.23
N ILE A 264 -7.06 13.24 -0.36
CA ILE A 264 -8.50 13.38 -0.07
C ILE A 264 -8.77 13.08 1.41
N LEU A 265 -8.23 11.97 1.93
CA LEU A 265 -8.37 11.60 3.34
C LEU A 265 -7.78 12.67 4.27
N THR A 266 -6.65 13.27 3.91
CA THR A 266 -6.01 14.34 4.69
C THR A 266 -6.89 15.59 4.70
N ILE A 267 -7.43 16.01 3.55
CA ILE A 267 -8.34 17.16 3.46
C ILE A 267 -9.60 16.91 4.31
N MET A 268 -10.20 15.72 4.20
CA MET A 268 -11.37 15.34 5.00
C MET A 268 -11.06 15.33 6.50
N SER A 269 -9.89 14.84 6.87
CA SER A 269 -9.45 14.77 8.26
C SER A 269 -9.20 16.17 8.84
N VAL A 270 -8.56 17.06 8.09
CA VAL A 270 -8.38 18.48 8.44
C VAL A 270 -9.73 19.18 8.56
N ALA A 271 -10.65 18.97 7.62
CA ALA A 271 -12.00 19.54 7.69
C ALA A 271 -12.75 19.05 8.94
N THR A 272 -12.66 17.76 9.25
CA THR A 272 -13.26 17.16 10.46
C THR A 272 -12.67 17.74 11.73
N PHE A 273 -11.35 17.95 11.75
CA PHE A 273 -10.66 18.59 12.86
C PHE A 273 -11.13 20.04 13.07
N ILE A 274 -11.28 20.83 12.00
CA ILE A 274 -11.81 22.20 12.05
C ILE A 274 -13.25 22.21 12.60
N LEU A 275 -14.10 21.31 12.13
CA LEU A 275 -15.47 21.15 12.66
C LEU A 275 -15.47 20.79 14.15
N GLY A 276 -14.54 19.93 14.58
CA GLY A 276 -14.29 19.61 15.97
C GLY A 276 -13.90 20.83 16.81
N LEU A 277 -13.02 21.69 16.28
CA LEU A 277 -12.62 22.95 16.95
C LEU A 277 -13.81 23.89 17.15
N PHE A 278 -14.69 24.04 16.15
CA PHE A 278 -15.91 24.84 16.30
C PHE A 278 -16.83 24.29 17.40
N LEU A 279 -16.95 22.97 17.50
CA LEU A 279 -17.78 22.34 18.51
C LEU A 279 -17.21 22.53 19.92
N VAL A 280 -15.88 22.45 20.07
CA VAL A 280 -15.17 22.77 21.32
C VAL A 280 -15.36 24.23 21.69
N TYR A 281 -15.21 25.16 20.73
CA TYR A 281 -15.44 26.59 20.93
C TYR A 281 -16.86 26.88 21.44
N ASN A 282 -17.88 26.32 20.77
CA ASN A 282 -19.28 26.46 21.19
C ASN A 282 -19.50 25.91 22.60
N THR A 283 -18.86 24.80 22.93
CA THR A 283 -18.97 24.21 24.27
C THR A 283 -18.31 25.08 25.33
N ILE A 284 -17.10 25.60 25.08
CA ILE A 284 -16.41 26.51 26.00
C ILE A 284 -17.23 27.78 26.20
N ASN A 285 -17.77 28.38 25.13
CA ASN A 285 -18.64 29.54 25.23
C ASN A 285 -19.89 29.27 26.07
N ALA A 286 -20.48 28.08 25.95
CA ALA A 286 -21.59 27.67 26.80
C ALA A 286 -21.16 27.55 28.27
N VAL A 287 -19.98 26.98 28.56
CA VAL A 287 -19.43 26.90 29.93
C VAL A 287 -19.17 28.28 30.51
N ILE A 288 -18.52 29.17 29.76
CA ILE A 288 -18.24 30.54 30.18
C ILE A 288 -19.55 31.28 30.47
N SER A 289 -20.55 31.13 29.58
CA SER A 289 -21.87 31.75 29.73
C SER A 289 -22.58 31.30 31.01
N GLN A 290 -22.50 30.00 31.34
CA GLN A 290 -23.05 29.46 32.59
C GLN A 290 -22.32 29.98 33.84
N GLN A 291 -21.05 30.36 33.71
CA GLN A 291 -20.20 30.83 34.81
C GLN A 291 -20.04 32.36 34.87
N ILE A 292 -20.83 33.15 34.13
CA ILE A 292 -20.73 34.63 34.11
C ILE A 292 -20.79 35.21 35.53
N ASN A 293 -21.71 34.72 36.37
CA ASN A 293 -21.83 35.18 37.76
C ASN A 293 -20.58 34.88 38.58
N GLN A 294 -19.98 33.70 38.38
CA GLN A 294 -18.72 33.33 39.06
C GLN A 294 -17.55 34.21 38.59
N ILE A 295 -17.47 34.50 37.29
CA ILE A 295 -16.48 35.43 36.71
C ILE A 295 -16.68 36.82 37.32
N GLY A 296 -17.92 37.28 37.49
CA GLY A 296 -18.26 38.54 38.13
C GLY A 296 -17.77 38.64 39.57
N ILE A 297 -17.97 37.59 40.36
CA ILE A 297 -17.47 37.50 41.75
C ILE A 297 -15.93 37.49 41.78
N MET A 298 -15.28 36.72 40.90
CA MET A 298 -13.82 36.71 40.80
C MET A 298 -13.26 38.09 40.48
N LYS A 299 -13.86 38.81 39.53
CA LYS A 299 -13.47 40.19 39.19
C LYS A 299 -13.71 41.17 40.34
N ALA A 300 -14.81 41.03 41.08
CA ALA A 300 -15.12 41.87 42.23
C ALA A 300 -14.11 41.71 43.39
N ILE A 301 -13.52 40.52 43.54
CA ILE A 301 -12.49 40.22 44.54
C ILE A 301 -11.08 40.60 44.04
N GLY A 302 -10.96 41.11 42.80
CA GLY A 302 -9.72 41.64 42.24
C GLY A 302 -8.97 40.71 41.29
N ALA A 303 -9.59 39.62 40.81
CA ALA A 303 -8.97 38.77 39.80
C ALA A 303 -8.76 39.53 38.48
N SER A 304 -7.54 39.45 37.95
CA SER A 304 -7.17 40.04 36.67
C SER A 304 -7.76 39.27 35.48
N TYR A 305 -7.85 39.94 34.33
CA TYR A 305 -8.32 39.31 33.08
C TYR A 305 -7.44 38.12 32.65
N GLY A 306 -6.12 38.23 32.84
CA GLY A 306 -5.17 37.15 32.53
C GLY A 306 -5.36 35.91 33.40
N GLU A 307 -5.67 36.08 34.69
CA GLU A 307 -5.94 34.95 35.59
C GLU A 307 -7.21 34.19 35.20
N ILE A 308 -8.24 34.91 34.73
CA ILE A 308 -9.49 34.28 34.25
C ILE A 308 -9.22 33.49 32.96
N ILE A 309 -8.49 34.06 32.01
CA ILE A 309 -8.07 33.34 30.79
C ILE A 309 -7.26 32.10 31.14
N LEU A 310 -6.30 32.20 32.06
CA LEU A 310 -5.46 31.10 32.47
C LEU A 310 -6.30 29.92 33.00
N VAL A 311 -7.32 30.19 33.83
CA VAL A 311 -8.22 29.16 34.35
C VAL A 311 -8.91 28.40 33.22
N TYR A 312 -9.50 29.11 32.25
CA TYR A 312 -10.21 28.47 31.14
C TYR A 312 -9.25 27.76 30.17
N MET A 313 -8.08 28.33 29.90
CA MET A 313 -7.03 27.67 29.11
C MET A 313 -6.55 26.38 29.79
N CYS A 314 -6.41 26.36 31.11
CA CYS A 314 -6.09 25.12 31.84
C CYS A 314 -7.20 24.07 31.72
N ILE A 315 -8.48 24.46 31.74
CA ILE A 315 -9.60 23.52 31.52
C ILE A 315 -9.52 22.91 30.12
N VAL A 316 -9.31 23.74 29.08
CA VAL A 316 -9.16 23.26 27.69
C VAL A 316 -7.95 22.34 27.55
N PHE A 317 -6.83 22.70 28.17
CA PHE A 317 -5.62 21.86 28.19
C PHE A 317 -5.88 20.50 28.83
N VAL A 318 -6.62 20.44 29.94
CA VAL A 318 -6.97 19.17 30.57
C VAL A 318 -7.91 18.34 29.69
N TYR A 319 -8.87 18.95 29.01
CA TYR A 319 -9.69 18.23 28.02
C TYR A 319 -8.84 17.68 26.86
N ALA A 320 -7.89 18.46 26.34
CA ALA A 320 -6.99 18.03 25.29
C ALA A 320 -6.10 16.87 25.75
N LEU A 321 -5.57 16.93 26.98
CA LEU A 321 -4.76 15.86 27.56
C LEU A 321 -5.57 14.57 27.74
N LEU A 322 -6.78 14.66 28.28
CA LEU A 322 -7.68 13.51 28.42
C LEU A 322 -8.06 12.92 27.06
N ALA A 323 -8.32 13.76 26.07
CA ALA A 323 -8.61 13.32 24.72
C ALA A 323 -7.41 12.62 24.08
N LEU A 324 -6.20 13.13 24.26
CA LEU A 324 -4.96 12.54 23.75
C LEU A 324 -4.68 11.18 24.40
N LEU A 325 -4.93 11.04 25.70
CA LEU A 325 -4.83 9.77 26.41
C LEU A 325 -5.76 8.69 25.86
N VAL A 326 -6.88 9.07 25.22
CA VAL A 326 -7.81 8.15 24.58
C VAL A 326 -7.46 7.94 23.11
N ALA A 327 -7.17 9.03 22.38
CA ALA A 327 -6.92 9.01 20.95
C ALA A 327 -5.63 8.26 20.57
N VAL A 328 -4.56 8.42 21.34
CA VAL A 328 -3.26 7.80 21.01
C VAL A 328 -3.31 6.27 21.12
N PRO A 329 -3.80 5.65 22.21
CA PRO A 329 -3.94 4.20 22.28
C PRO A 329 -4.90 3.64 21.23
N LEU A 330 -6.02 4.32 20.99
CA LEU A 330 -6.96 3.91 19.92
C LEU A 330 -6.30 3.99 18.54
N GLY A 331 -5.52 5.05 18.29
CA GLY A 331 -4.72 5.23 17.07
C GLY A 331 -3.71 4.10 16.87
N ALA A 332 -2.96 3.78 17.92
CA ALA A 332 -1.99 2.70 17.91
C ALA A 332 -2.65 1.33 17.69
N LEU A 333 -3.78 1.04 18.36
CA LEU A 333 -4.54 -0.20 18.16
C LEU A 333 -5.12 -0.29 16.75
N GLY A 334 -5.66 0.81 16.23
CA GLY A 334 -6.14 0.89 14.85
C GLY A 334 -5.03 0.66 13.83
N ALA A 335 -3.81 1.13 14.11
CA ALA A 335 -2.66 0.91 13.24
C ALA A 335 -2.12 -0.52 13.28
N HIS A 336 -2.21 -1.24 14.42
CA HIS A 336 -1.78 -2.65 14.51
C HIS A 336 -2.84 -3.63 13.98
N GLY A 337 -4.10 -3.21 13.89
CA GLY A 337 -5.19 -4.03 13.36
C GLY A 337 -5.41 -3.90 11.84
N LEU A 338 -4.66 -3.02 11.17
CA LEU A 338 -4.61 -2.84 9.72
C LEU A 338 -3.42 -3.58 9.13
#